data_AF-X6ETX3-F1
#
_entry.id   AF-X6ETX3-F1
#
_cell.length_a   1.000
_cell.length_b   1.000
_cell.length_c   1.000
_cell.angle_alpha   90.00
_cell.angle_beta   90.00
_cell.angle_gamma   90.00
#
_symmetry.space_group_name_H-M   'P 1'
#
loop_
_entity.id
_entity.type
_entity.pdbx_description
1 polymer ?
#
loop_
_entity_poly.entity_id
_entity_poly.type
_entity_poly.pdbx_seq_one_letter_code
_entity_poly.pdbx_strand_id
1 'polypeptide(L)'
;MIGNYQNAVEWLSVDAYVGEVLGAGLPPNHGPSWTISLIDVTNDAAIVKIENEFGSMKFTDYLSLLKISGEWKIVGKLYHLHQ
;
A
#
# COMPACT_ATOMS: atom_id res chain seq x y z
N MET A 1 7.18 4.21 -1.17
CA MET A 1 5.75 4.42 -1.47
C MET A 1 5.69 5.39 -2.61
N ILE A 2 5.05 5.02 -3.72
CA ILE A 2 5.06 5.85 -4.93
C ILE A 2 3.62 5.94 -5.43
N GLY A 3 3.20 7.13 -5.85
CA GLY A 3 1.88 7.34 -6.41
C GLY A 3 1.69 8.79 -6.85
N ASN A 4 0.48 9.11 -7.31
CA ASN A 4 0.09 10.49 -7.56
C ASN A 4 -0.85 10.95 -6.45
N TYR A 5 -0.53 12.07 -5.81
CA TYR A 5 -1.30 12.66 -4.73
C TYR A 5 -1.32 14.19 -4.89
N GLN A 6 -2.49 14.80 -4.74
CA GLN A 6 -2.68 16.27 -4.87
C GLN A 6 -2.00 16.89 -6.11
N ASN A 7 -2.17 16.28 -7.28
CA ASN A 7 -1.59 16.71 -8.57
C ASN A 7 -0.06 16.69 -8.64
N ALA A 8 0.62 15.97 -7.75
CA ALA A 8 2.05 15.76 -7.77
C ALA A 8 2.41 14.28 -7.68
N VAL A 9 3.60 13.95 -8.17
CA VAL A 9 4.21 12.64 -7.93
C VAL A 9 4.74 12.62 -6.51
N GLU A 10 4.30 11.61 -5.77
CA GLU A 10 4.79 11.29 -4.45
C GLU A 10 5.79 10.14 -4.54
N TRP A 11 6.92 10.30 -3.86
CA TRP A 11 7.93 9.25 -3.71
C TRP A 11 8.49 9.28 -2.29
N LEU A 12 7.89 8.49 -1.41
CA LEU A 12 8.23 8.48 0.02
C LEU A 12 9.05 7.25 0.40
N SER A 13 9.93 7.45 1.37
CA SER A 13 10.47 6.36 2.19
C SER A 13 9.34 5.72 3.02
N VAL A 14 9.60 4.54 3.58
CA VAL A 14 8.65 3.89 4.51
C VAL A 14 8.41 4.77 5.73
N ASP A 15 9.46 5.36 6.31
CA ASP A 15 9.35 6.20 7.50
C ASP A 15 8.52 7.48 7.24
N ALA A 16 8.72 8.11 6.08
CA ALA A 16 7.94 9.29 5.70
C ALA A 16 6.45 8.95 5.52
N TYR A 17 6.14 7.84 4.84
CA TYR A 17 4.76 7.36 4.70
C TYR A 17 4.12 7.00 6.05
N VAL A 18 4.86 6.33 6.94
CA VAL A 18 4.38 6.05 8.30
C VAL A 18 4.08 7.35 9.04
N GLY A 19 4.94 8.36 8.89
CA GLY A 19 4.71 9.70 9.41
C GLY A 19 3.40 10.32 8.91
N GLU A 20 3.11 10.22 7.62
CA GLU A 20 1.85 10.72 7.04
C GLU A 20 0.63 9.95 7.54
N VAL A 21 0.69 8.62 7.57
CA VAL A 21 -0.41 7.77 8.06
C VAL A 21 -0.74 8.08 9.52
N LEU A 22 0.28 8.21 10.38
CA LEU A 22 0.10 8.58 11.78
C LEU A 22 -0.36 10.04 11.93
N GLY A 23 0.16 10.93 11.09
CA GLY A 23 -0.19 12.36 11.07
C GLY A 23 -1.60 12.66 10.58
N ALA A 24 -2.22 11.75 9.81
CA ALA A 24 -3.60 11.89 9.34
C ALA A 24 -4.63 11.94 10.49
N GLY A 25 -4.28 11.48 11.68
CA GLY A 25 -5.12 11.60 12.88
C GLY A 25 -6.45 10.85 12.78
N LEU A 26 -6.55 9.85 11.90
CA LEU A 26 -7.76 9.04 11.75
C LEU A 26 -7.95 8.14 12.99
N PRO A 27 -9.19 7.96 13.47
CA PRO A 27 -9.46 7.02 14.55
C PRO A 27 -9.13 5.59 14.13
N PRO A 28 -8.79 4.69 15.07
CA PRO A 28 -8.57 3.28 14.77
C PRO A 28 -9.74 2.67 13.97
N ASN A 29 -9.43 2.07 12.83
CA ASN A 29 -10.40 1.36 12.02
C ASN A 29 -10.41 -0.12 12.39
N HIS A 30 -11.44 -0.56 13.12
CA HIS A 30 -11.58 -1.95 13.58
C HIS A 30 -12.23 -2.89 12.54
N GLY A 31 -12.64 -2.36 11.39
CA GLY A 31 -13.21 -3.13 10.28
C GLY A 31 -12.82 -2.53 8.94
N PRO A 32 -11.52 -2.50 8.61
CA PRO A 32 -11.07 -1.87 7.37
C PRO A 32 -11.65 -2.62 6.17
N SER A 33 -12.19 -1.84 5.22
CA SER A 33 -12.65 -2.36 3.93
C SER A 33 -11.46 -2.54 3.02
N TRP A 34 -11.18 -3.79 2.65
CA TRP A 34 -10.16 -4.11 1.66
C TRP A 34 -10.48 -5.42 0.95
N THR A 35 -9.92 -5.60 -0.25
CA THR A 35 -10.05 -6.81 -1.06
C THR A 35 -8.75 -7.05 -1.80
N ILE A 36 -8.24 -8.28 -1.73
CA ILE A 36 -7.12 -8.71 -2.57
C ILE A 36 -7.71 -9.16 -3.92
N SER A 37 -7.38 -8.45 -4.99
CA SER A 37 -7.89 -8.74 -6.33
C SER A 37 -6.91 -9.53 -7.20
N LEU A 38 -5.63 -9.57 -6.84
CA LEU A 38 -4.60 -10.38 -7.50
C LEU A 38 -3.52 -10.79 -6.50
N ILE A 39 -3.10 -12.04 -6.60
CA ILE A 39 -1.83 -12.53 -6.04
C ILE A 39 -1.11 -13.25 -7.18
N ASP A 40 0.05 -12.75 -7.56
CA ASP A 40 0.94 -13.38 -8.55
C ASP A 40 2.28 -13.70 -7.88
N VAL A 41 2.72 -14.94 -7.96
CA VAL A 41 3.90 -15.45 -7.26
C VAL A 41 4.79 -16.20 -8.24
N THR A 42 6.05 -15.79 -8.32
CA THR A 42 7.12 -16.52 -9.01
C THR A 42 8.21 -16.83 -8.00
N ASN A 43 8.23 -18.08 -7.51
CA ASN A 43 9.15 -18.55 -6.47
C ASN A 43 9.15 -17.67 -5.21
N ASP A 44 10.19 -16.83 -5.06
CA ASP A 44 10.44 -15.95 -3.92
C ASP A 44 10.04 -14.49 -4.18
N ALA A 45 9.55 -14.15 -5.37
CA ALA A 45 9.04 -12.83 -5.72
C ALA A 45 7.53 -12.87 -5.92
N ALA A 46 6.83 -11.80 -5.55
CA ALA A 46 5.39 -11.69 -5.73
C ALA A 46 4.91 -10.26 -5.98
N ILE A 47 3.77 -10.14 -6.65
CA ILE A 47 2.96 -8.92 -6.73
C ILE A 47 1.58 -9.21 -6.14
N VAL A 48 1.09 -8.30 -5.30
CA VAL A 48 -0.28 -8.35 -4.76
C VAL A 48 -1.01 -7.07 -5.12
N LYS A 49 -2.20 -7.18 -5.70
CA LYS A 49 -3.10 -6.04 -5.93
C LYS A 49 -4.15 -6.00 -4.83
N ILE A 50 -4.27 -4.88 -4.14
CA ILE A 50 -5.23 -4.65 -3.05
C ILE A 50 -6.08 -3.42 -3.36
N GLU A 51 -7.39 -3.54 -3.21
CA GLU A 51 -8.30 -2.40 -3.17
C GLU A 51 -8.62 -2.13 -1.70
N ASN A 52 -8.46 -0.90 -1.22
CA ASN A 52 -8.67 -0.56 0.20
C ASN A 52 -9.11 0.89 0.42
N GLU A 53 -9.56 1.17 1.63
CA GLU A 53 -9.99 2.50 2.05
C GLU A 53 -9.14 3.03 3.22
N PHE A 54 -8.76 4.31 3.14
CA PHE A 54 -8.09 5.05 4.22
C PHE A 54 -8.81 6.38 4.44
N GLY A 55 -9.58 6.47 5.53
CA GLY A 55 -10.51 7.58 5.72
C GLY A 55 -11.59 7.54 4.64
N SER A 56 -11.81 8.66 3.94
CA SER A 56 -12.70 8.73 2.78
C SER A 56 -12.03 8.37 1.46
N MET A 57 -10.72 8.14 1.44
CA MET A 57 -9.94 7.90 0.24
C MET A 57 -9.96 6.41 -0.13
N LYS A 58 -10.06 6.11 -1.42
CA LYS A 58 -10.05 4.75 -1.97
C LYS A 58 -8.78 4.53 -2.77
N PHE A 59 -8.10 3.43 -2.54
CA PHE A 59 -6.84 3.11 -3.17
C PHE A 59 -6.88 1.77 -3.91
N THR A 60 -6.15 1.70 -5.02
CA THR A 60 -5.62 0.44 -5.54
C THR A 60 -4.11 0.42 -5.31
N ASP A 61 -3.65 -0.51 -4.49
CA ASP A 61 -2.25 -0.73 -4.18
C ASP A 61 -1.70 -1.92 -4.96
N TYR A 62 -0.51 -1.77 -5.51
CA TYR A 62 0.32 -2.83 -6.07
C TYR A 62 1.54 -3.00 -5.15
N LEU A 63 1.53 -4.07 -4.37
CA LEU A 63 2.62 -4.41 -3.46
C LEU A 63 3.60 -5.32 -4.19
N SER A 64 4.88 -4.98 -4.15
CA SER A 64 5.98 -5.87 -4.51
C SER A 64 6.50 -6.53 -3.26
N LEU A 65 6.61 -7.86 -3.27
CA LEU A 65 7.09 -8.65 -2.15
C LEU A 65 8.27 -9.53 -2.55
N LEU A 66 9.16 -9.73 -1.59
CA LEU A 66 10.26 -10.69 -1.67
C LEU A 66 10.24 -11.58 -0.43
N LYS A 67 10.45 -12.88 -0.60
CA LYS A 67 10.57 -13.84 0.49
C LYS A 67 12.01 -13.86 1.00
N ILE A 68 12.24 -13.30 2.18
CA ILE A 68 13.55 -13.18 2.82
C ILE A 68 13.55 -14.04 4.08
N SER A 69 14.50 -14.98 4.17
CA SER A 69 14.63 -15.89 5.32
C SER A 69 13.33 -16.64 5.65
N GLY A 70 12.58 -17.05 4.62
CA GLY A 70 11.32 -17.78 4.78
C GLY A 70 10.07 -16.91 4.94
N GLU A 71 10.20 -15.59 5.06
CA GLU A 71 9.09 -14.67 5.31
C GLU A 71 8.89 -13.70 4.14
N TRP A 72 7.63 -13.49 3.75
CA TRP A 72 7.28 -12.47 2.75
C TRP A 72 7.39 -11.07 3.37
N LYS A 73 8.17 -10.20 2.73
CA LYS A 73 8.32 -8.78 3.09
C LYS A 73 7.85 -7.91 1.94
N ILE A 74 7.13 -6.83 2.25
CA ILE A 74 6.82 -5.79 1.25
C ILE A 74 8.09 -4.99 1.01
N VAL A 75 8.57 -4.98 -0.23
CA VAL A 75 9.76 -4.22 -0.66
C VAL A 75 9.41 -2.97 -1.46
N GLY A 76 8.16 -2.88 -1.92
CA GLY A 76 7.66 -1.71 -2.63
C GLY A 76 6.13 -1.65 -2.60
N LYS A 77 5.60 -0.43 -2.66
CA LYS A 77 4.17 -0.16 -2.90
C LYS A 77 4.06 1.00 -3.88
N LEU A 78 3.36 0.72 -4.98
CA LEU A 78 2.82 1.68 -5.92
C LEU A 78 1.32 1.78 -5.65
N TYR A 79 0.74 2.98 -5.66
CA TYR A 79 -0.69 3.14 -5.46
C TYR A 79 -1.33 4.04 -6.51
N HIS A 80 -2.63 3.81 -6.71
CA HIS A 80 -3.54 4.72 -7.39
C HIS A 80 -4.61 5.17 -6.40
N LEU A 81 -4.71 6.49 -6.19
CA LEU A 81 -5.83 7.11 -5.47
C LEU A 81 -6.99 7.31 -6.45
N HIS A 82 -8.13 6.70 -6.15
CA HIS A 82 -9.37 6.92 -6.89
C HIS A 82 -9.99 8.26 -6.45
N GLN A 83 -10.43 9.05 -7.43
CA GLN A 83 -11.14 10.33 -7.20
C GLN A 83 -12.59 10.11 -6.78
#